data_AF-A0A849CCH8-F1
#
_entry.id   AF-A0A849CCH8-F1
#
_cell.length_a   1.000
_cell.length_b   1.000
_cell.length_c   1.000
_cell.angle_alpha   90.00
_cell.angle_beta   90.00
_cell.angle_gamma   90.00
#
_symmetry.space_group_name_H-M   'P 1'
#
loop_
_entity.id
_entity.type
_entity.pdbx_description
1 polymer ?
#
loop_
_entity_poly.entity_id
_entity_poly.type
_entity_poly.pdbx_seq_one_letter_code
_entity_poly.pdbx_strand_id
1 'polypeptide(L)'
;MRRAGGLRTLESALIRSGLGPVAGVDEAGRGPSAGPLVIAACLLPPKPLTALAGIDDSKRLSEAVREELFPVIQRVALAWRVVVVPSWEIDAIGIHVANIEGMRRAVAGLDPVPGYVLSDGFRVPGLPVPSLPVIGGDATAACIAAASVLAKVTRDRMMVELDQQYPGYGFAAHKGYNTVEHTEALNRLGPTAEHRRSWRNVRETGRVATDAAYAG
;
A
#
# COMPACT_ATOMS: atom_id res chain seq x y z
N MET A 1 -14.25 13.89 27.96
CA MET A 1 -14.07 13.64 26.51
C MET A 1 -12.66 14.09 26.12
N ARG A 2 -11.74 13.16 25.81
CA ARG A 2 -10.47 13.54 25.16
C ARG A 2 -10.83 14.02 23.75
N ARG A 3 -10.53 15.28 23.42
CA ARG A 3 -10.57 15.74 22.02
C ARG A 3 -9.70 14.77 21.22
N ALA A 4 -10.23 14.26 20.10
CA ALA A 4 -9.43 13.50 19.16
C ALA A 4 -8.21 14.36 18.81
N GLY A 5 -7.03 13.95 19.28
CA GLY A 5 -5.80 14.61 18.88
C GLY A 5 -5.69 14.45 17.37
N GLY A 6 -5.48 15.54 16.64
CA GLY A 6 -5.32 15.47 15.18
C GLY A 6 -4.24 14.47 14.77
N LEU A 7 -4.26 14.05 13.50
CA LEU A 7 -3.35 13.01 12.95
C LEU A 7 -1.86 13.26 13.20
N ARG A 8 -1.45 14.45 13.67
CA ARG A 8 -0.04 14.81 13.91
C ARG A 8 0.44 14.62 15.34
N THR A 9 -0.37 14.02 16.22
CA THR A 9 -0.06 13.96 17.66
C THR A 9 1.21 13.15 17.93
N LEU A 10 1.39 12.03 17.23
CA LEU A 10 2.55 11.15 17.37
C LEU A 10 3.81 11.80 16.81
N GLU A 11 3.73 12.33 15.58
CA GLU A 11 4.85 12.99 14.91
C GLU A 11 5.33 14.19 15.73
N SER A 12 4.40 15.01 16.24
CA SER A 12 4.75 16.18 17.04
C SER A 12 5.45 15.78 18.35
N ALA A 13 5.04 14.69 18.99
CA ALA A 13 5.69 14.19 20.19
C ALA A 13 7.13 13.73 19.89
N LEU A 14 7.31 12.92 18.84
CA LEU A 14 8.63 12.43 18.42
C LEU A 14 9.57 13.56 18.02
N ILE A 15 9.08 14.54 17.25
CA ILE A 15 9.88 15.72 16.84
C ILE A 15 10.32 16.52 18.07
N ARG A 16 9.43 16.78 19.04
CA ARG A 16 9.80 17.48 20.29
C ARG A 16 10.81 16.72 21.14
N SER A 17 10.84 15.39 21.02
CA SER A 17 11.83 14.54 21.68
C SER A 17 13.16 14.42 20.91
N GLY A 18 13.36 15.18 19.82
CA GLY A 18 14.59 15.15 19.04
C GLY A 18 14.72 13.97 18.08
N LEU A 19 13.62 13.24 17.83
CA LEU A 19 13.57 12.08 16.93
C LEU A 19 13.05 12.42 15.52
N GLY A 20 12.92 13.70 15.20
CA GLY A 20 12.50 14.17 13.88
C GLY A 20 13.65 14.19 12.85
N PRO A 21 13.35 14.26 11.54
CA PRO A 21 12.02 14.21 10.93
C PRO A 21 11.41 12.79 10.98
N VAL A 22 10.08 12.69 11.01
CA VAL A 22 9.35 11.42 11.15
C VAL A 22 8.79 10.98 9.81
N ALA A 23 9.07 9.74 9.41
CA ALA A 23 8.48 9.10 8.24
C ALA A 23 7.26 8.26 8.63
N GLY A 24 6.25 8.25 7.76
CA GLY A 24 5.23 7.21 7.73
C GLY A 24 5.54 6.20 6.63
N VAL A 25 5.19 4.94 6.85
CA VAL A 25 5.26 3.88 5.82
C VAL A 25 3.98 3.04 5.83
N ASP A 26 3.47 2.75 4.64
CA ASP A 26 2.24 1.97 4.44
C ASP A 26 2.29 1.22 3.09
N GLU A 27 1.41 0.22 2.91
CA GLU A 27 1.28 -0.58 1.71
C GLU A 27 -0.11 -0.58 1.07
N ALA A 28 -0.16 -0.86 -0.23
CA ALA A 28 -1.37 -1.20 -0.96
C ALA A 28 -1.17 -2.51 -1.73
N GLY A 29 -2.19 -3.36 -1.75
CA GLY A 29 -2.17 -4.58 -2.56
C GLY A 29 -1.69 -5.84 -1.86
N ARG A 30 -1.75 -5.90 -0.53
CA ARG A 30 -1.37 -7.12 0.20
C ARG A 30 -2.31 -8.31 -0.06
N GLY A 31 -3.61 -8.09 -0.15
CA GLY A 31 -4.64 -9.14 -0.32
C GLY A 31 -4.92 -9.68 -1.74
N PRO A 32 -4.88 -8.85 -2.81
CA PRO A 32 -5.14 -9.25 -4.19
C PRO A 32 -4.36 -10.47 -4.67
N SER A 33 -4.95 -11.29 -5.54
CA SER A 33 -4.24 -12.41 -6.20
C SER A 33 -3.55 -12.01 -7.50
N ALA A 34 -3.77 -10.77 -7.98
CA ALA A 34 -3.12 -10.24 -9.17
C ALA A 34 -2.54 -8.83 -8.93
N GLY A 35 -1.50 -8.52 -9.69
CA GLY A 35 -0.77 -7.27 -9.68
C GLY A 35 0.20 -7.13 -8.51
N PRO A 36 0.93 -6.01 -8.44
CA PRO A 36 2.01 -5.82 -7.49
C PRO A 36 1.51 -5.51 -6.08
N LEU A 37 2.43 -5.65 -5.13
CA LEU A 37 2.39 -4.97 -3.84
C LEU A 37 3.11 -3.64 -4.01
N VAL A 38 2.49 -2.54 -3.58
CA VAL A 38 3.10 -1.20 -3.65
C VAL A 38 3.24 -0.68 -2.24
N ILE A 39 4.44 -0.22 -1.89
CA ILE A 39 4.77 0.32 -0.59
C ILE A 39 5.22 1.76 -0.80
N ALA A 40 4.84 2.65 0.10
CA ALA A 40 5.35 4.01 0.09
C ALA A 40 5.84 4.43 1.48
N ALA A 41 6.85 5.29 1.49
CA ALA A 41 7.30 6.01 2.67
C ALA A 41 7.21 7.52 2.40
N CYS A 42 6.79 8.29 3.40
CA CYS A 42 6.55 9.73 3.26
C CYS A 42 7.04 10.49 4.50
N LEU A 43 7.84 11.52 4.26
CA LEU A 43 8.38 12.44 5.24
C LEU A 43 7.67 13.79 5.08
N LEU A 44 6.81 14.14 6.03
CA LEU A 44 6.07 15.41 5.97
C LEU A 44 6.84 16.52 6.72
N PRO A 45 6.65 17.79 6.33
CA PRO A 45 7.14 18.91 7.11
C PRO A 45 6.62 18.89 8.55
N PRO A 46 7.41 19.37 9.53
CA PRO A 46 7.05 19.32 10.95
C PRO A 46 5.87 20.23 11.29
N LYS A 47 5.66 21.30 10.52
CA LYS A 47 4.51 22.20 10.68
C LYS A 47 3.32 21.67 9.87
N PRO A 48 2.10 21.68 10.43
CA PRO A 48 0.89 21.38 9.68
C PRO A 48 0.78 22.30 8.46
N LEU A 49 0.30 21.74 7.34
CA LEU A 49 0.06 22.46 6.10
C LEU A 49 -1.42 22.41 5.78
N THR A 50 -2.03 23.57 5.53
CA THR A 50 -3.44 23.68 5.11
C THR A 50 -3.72 22.89 3.83
N ALA A 51 -2.74 22.81 2.93
CA ALA A 51 -2.82 22.00 1.71
C ALA A 51 -3.05 20.50 1.98
N LEU A 52 -2.76 20.01 3.19
CA LEU A 52 -2.96 18.63 3.59
C LEU A 52 -4.18 18.44 4.51
N ALA A 53 -5.05 19.45 4.67
CA ALA A 53 -6.23 19.35 5.52
C ALA A 53 -7.14 18.18 5.10
N GLY A 54 -7.20 17.86 3.81
CA GLY A 54 -7.97 16.72 3.29
C GLY A 54 -7.45 15.35 3.74
N ILE A 55 -6.21 15.24 4.24
CA ILE A 55 -5.69 13.99 4.84
C ILE A 55 -6.30 13.75 6.22
N ASP A 56 -6.60 14.81 6.97
CA ASP A 56 -7.05 14.75 8.36
C ASP A 56 -8.55 14.40 8.51
N ASP A 57 -9.36 14.60 7.46
CA ASP A 57 -10.81 14.77 7.58
C ASP A 57 -11.67 13.53 7.22
N SER A 58 -11.09 12.36 6.94
CA SER A 58 -11.97 11.18 6.83
C SER A 58 -11.31 9.84 7.11
N LYS A 59 -12.01 9.06 7.95
CA LYS A 59 -11.92 7.60 7.93
C LYS A 59 -12.26 7.15 6.50
N ARG A 60 -11.23 6.68 5.79
CA ARG A 60 -11.23 6.27 4.38
C ARG A 60 -11.50 7.45 3.43
N LEU A 61 -10.42 8.01 2.88
CA LEU A 61 -10.47 8.93 1.74
C LEU A 61 -11.16 8.24 0.55
N SER A 62 -11.91 9.00 -0.26
CA SER A 62 -12.44 8.48 -1.53
C SER A 62 -11.32 8.37 -2.57
N GLU A 63 -11.55 7.66 -3.68
CA GLU A 63 -10.57 7.59 -4.78
C GLU A 63 -10.28 8.98 -5.37
N ALA A 64 -11.31 9.78 -5.61
CA ALA A 64 -11.17 11.16 -6.10
C ALA A 64 -10.32 12.03 -5.15
N VAL A 65 -10.59 11.97 -3.85
CA VAL A 65 -9.82 12.75 -2.85
C VAL A 65 -8.37 12.27 -2.80
N ARG A 66 -8.10 10.97 -2.91
CA ARG A 66 -6.72 10.46 -2.98
C ARG A 66 -5.99 10.95 -4.23
N GLU A 67 -6.66 10.94 -5.38
CA GLU A 67 -6.10 11.43 -6.65
C GLU A 67 -5.75 12.92 -6.58
N GLU A 68 -6.60 13.74 -5.94
CA GLU A 68 -6.31 15.16 -5.69
C GLU A 68 -5.15 15.37 -4.70
N LEU A 69 -5.09 14.57 -3.64
CA LEU A 69 -4.04 14.67 -2.62
C LEU A 69 -2.68 14.16 -3.09
N PHE A 70 -2.63 13.17 -3.97
CA PHE A 70 -1.38 12.56 -4.45
C PHE A 70 -0.34 13.59 -4.94
N PRO A 71 -0.64 14.48 -5.91
CA PRO A 71 0.32 15.49 -6.37
C PRO A 71 0.61 16.55 -5.29
N VAL A 72 -0.34 16.83 -4.39
CA VAL A 72 -0.13 17.77 -3.29
C VAL A 72 0.90 17.21 -2.31
N ILE A 73 0.75 15.94 -1.90
CA ILE A 73 1.69 15.23 -1.03
C ILE A 73 3.09 15.24 -1.64
N GLN A 74 3.22 14.86 -2.92
CA GLN A 74 4.52 14.82 -3.59
C GLN A 74 5.23 16.18 -3.61
N ARG A 75 4.46 17.26 -3.73
CA ARG A 75 4.98 18.63 -3.77
C ARG A 75 5.41 19.15 -2.41
N VAL A 76 4.70 18.78 -1.33
CA VAL A 76 4.93 19.37 0.01
C VAL A 76 5.72 18.47 0.95
N ALA A 77 5.81 17.17 0.67
CA ALA A 77 6.63 16.25 1.43
C ALA A 77 8.11 16.67 1.35
N LEU A 78 8.83 16.54 2.45
CA LEU A 78 10.28 16.74 2.50
C LEU A 78 11.00 15.66 1.70
N ALA A 79 10.49 14.43 1.76
CA ALA A 79 10.95 13.28 1.01
C ALA A 79 9.80 12.28 0.87
N TRP A 80 9.77 11.52 -0.21
CA TRP A 80 8.89 10.38 -0.35
C TRP A 80 9.51 9.35 -1.28
N ARG A 81 9.12 8.10 -1.12
CA ARG A 81 9.58 6.99 -1.95
C ARG A 81 8.45 6.01 -2.16
N VAL A 82 8.28 5.54 -3.39
CA VAL A 82 7.39 4.43 -3.73
C VAL A 82 8.24 3.25 -4.21
N VAL A 83 7.90 2.06 -3.74
CA VAL A 83 8.52 0.79 -4.10
C VAL A 83 7.42 -0.14 -4.61
N VAL A 84 7.63 -0.68 -5.81
CA VAL A 84 6.75 -1.67 -6.42
C VAL A 84 7.43 -3.03 -6.29
N VAL A 85 6.73 -3.99 -5.69
CA VAL A 85 7.16 -5.38 -5.59
C VAL A 85 6.28 -6.21 -6.53
N PRO A 86 6.84 -6.74 -7.64
CA PRO A 86 6.08 -7.44 -8.67
C PRO A 86 5.59 -8.82 -8.18
N SER A 87 4.58 -9.37 -8.86
CA SER A 87 3.95 -10.67 -8.52
C SER A 87 4.96 -11.80 -8.38
N TRP A 88 5.95 -11.89 -9.29
CA TRP A 88 6.97 -12.92 -9.29
C TRP A 88 7.89 -12.85 -8.07
N GLU A 89 8.20 -11.65 -7.57
CA GLU A 89 9.01 -11.49 -6.35
C GLU A 89 8.19 -11.91 -5.13
N ILE A 90 6.91 -11.52 -5.08
CA ILE A 90 5.97 -11.96 -4.04
C ILE A 90 5.87 -13.49 -3.99
N ASP A 91 5.76 -14.14 -5.16
CA ASP A 91 5.71 -15.60 -5.25
C ASP A 91 7.00 -16.26 -4.78
N ALA A 92 8.15 -15.64 -5.03
CA ALA A 92 9.45 -16.19 -4.67
C ALA A 92 9.73 -16.14 -3.15
N ILE A 93 9.37 -15.04 -2.47
CA ILE A 93 9.75 -14.81 -1.06
C ILE A 93 8.57 -14.81 -0.08
N GLY A 94 7.34 -14.83 -0.60
CA GLY A 94 6.11 -14.76 0.17
C GLY A 94 5.70 -13.33 0.55
N ILE A 95 4.38 -13.10 0.63
CA ILE A 95 3.79 -11.77 0.78
C ILE A 95 4.22 -11.01 2.04
N HIS A 96 4.43 -11.71 3.16
CA HIS A 96 4.84 -11.05 4.39
C HIS A 96 6.28 -10.55 4.31
N VAL A 97 7.19 -11.36 3.76
CA VAL A 97 8.59 -11.01 3.57
C VAL A 97 8.71 -9.90 2.53
N ALA A 98 7.99 -10.01 1.42
CA ALA A 98 7.89 -8.98 0.38
C ALA A 98 7.43 -7.63 0.94
N ASN A 99 6.47 -7.62 1.87
CA ASN A 99 6.01 -6.39 2.48
C ASN A 99 7.07 -5.76 3.39
N ILE A 100 7.67 -6.52 4.30
CA ILE A 100 8.75 -6.03 5.17
C ILE A 100 9.92 -5.48 4.36
N GLU A 101 10.33 -6.21 3.33
CA GLU A 101 11.44 -5.82 2.47
C GLU A 101 11.10 -4.58 1.62
N GLY A 102 9.88 -4.50 1.09
CA GLY A 102 9.36 -3.31 0.42
C GLY A 102 9.36 -2.07 1.32
N MET A 103 8.95 -2.21 2.58
CA MET A 103 9.00 -1.15 3.58
C MET A 103 10.43 -0.71 3.90
N ARG A 104 11.38 -1.64 4.03
CA ARG A 104 12.81 -1.31 4.20
C ARG A 104 13.35 -0.53 3.00
N ARG A 105 13.08 -0.99 1.78
CA ARG A 105 13.50 -0.32 0.54
C ARG A 105 12.89 1.08 0.41
N ALA A 106 11.62 1.25 0.81
CA ALA A 106 10.96 2.53 0.77
C ALA A 106 11.59 3.53 1.76
N VAL A 107 11.82 3.11 3.01
CA VAL A 107 12.46 3.95 4.03
C VAL A 107 13.92 4.26 3.67
N ALA A 108 14.68 3.27 3.20
CA ALA A 108 16.09 3.45 2.81
C ALA A 108 16.27 4.40 1.62
N GLY A 109 15.24 4.57 0.79
CA GLY A 109 15.23 5.50 -0.35
C GLY A 109 14.82 6.93 -0.01
N LEU A 110 14.59 7.27 1.26
CA LEU A 110 14.28 8.63 1.68
C LEU A 110 15.56 9.48 1.85
N ASP A 111 15.55 10.67 1.26
CA ASP A 111 16.54 11.72 1.48
C ASP A 111 15.82 13.06 1.68
N PRO A 112 15.91 13.69 2.88
CA PRO A 112 16.74 13.32 4.02
C PRO A 112 16.30 12.04 4.74
N VAL A 113 17.26 11.39 5.40
CA VAL A 113 17.03 10.21 6.24
C VAL A 113 16.13 10.57 7.43
N PRO A 114 15.06 9.80 7.74
CA PRO A 114 14.22 10.03 8.92
C PRO A 114 14.97 9.82 10.24
N GLY A 115 14.59 10.54 11.29
CA GLY A 115 15.01 10.22 12.67
C GLY A 115 14.16 9.12 13.32
N TYR A 116 12.93 8.91 12.81
CA TYR A 116 11.99 7.91 13.32
C TYR A 116 11.01 7.46 12.22
N VAL A 117 10.54 6.22 12.29
CA VAL A 117 9.54 5.66 11.36
C VAL A 117 8.29 5.21 12.11
N LEU A 118 7.12 5.60 11.60
CA LEU A 118 5.82 5.07 12.00
C LEU A 118 5.33 4.15 10.87
N SER A 119 5.06 2.88 11.19
CA SER A 119 4.55 1.89 10.21
C SER A 119 3.10 1.52 10.52
N ASP A 120 2.26 1.35 9.49
CA ASP A 120 0.89 0.88 9.73
C ASP A 120 0.85 -0.60 10.12
N GLY A 121 0.11 -0.92 11.19
CA GLY A 121 -0.30 -2.26 11.56
C GLY A 121 0.75 -3.16 12.23
N PHE A 122 1.99 -3.22 11.75
CA PHE A 122 2.98 -4.21 12.22
C PHE A 122 4.42 -3.69 12.21
N ARG A 123 5.28 -4.37 13.00
CA ARG A 123 6.69 -4.01 13.15
C ARG A 123 7.45 -4.33 11.86
N VAL A 124 8.39 -3.47 11.48
CA VAL A 124 9.33 -3.68 10.38
C VAL A 124 10.74 -3.88 10.95
N PRO A 125 11.19 -5.12 11.19
CA PRO A 125 12.54 -5.37 11.71
C PRO A 125 13.59 -4.87 10.71
N GLY A 126 14.77 -4.45 11.17
CA GLY A 126 15.91 -4.13 10.29
C GLY A 126 15.83 -2.78 9.58
N LEU A 127 14.94 -1.88 10.01
CA LEU A 127 15.03 -0.47 9.59
C LEU A 127 16.31 0.18 10.17
N PRO A 128 16.93 1.12 9.43
CA PRO A 128 18.17 1.77 9.88
C PRO A 128 17.96 2.76 11.04
N VAL A 129 16.70 3.02 11.40
CA VAL A 129 16.28 4.03 12.37
C VAL A 129 15.21 3.44 13.29
N PRO A 130 15.03 4.00 14.51
CA PRO A 130 13.98 3.56 15.41
C PRO A 130 12.60 3.64 14.76
N SER A 131 11.73 2.68 15.10
CA SER A 131 10.39 2.59 14.51
C SER A 131 9.33 2.13 15.49
N LEU A 132 8.10 2.58 15.29
CA LEU A 132 6.93 2.15 16.05
C LEU A 132 5.80 1.72 15.10
N PRO A 133 5.26 0.50 15.23
CA PRO A 133 4.03 0.14 14.56
C PRO A 133 2.83 0.86 15.20
N VAL A 134 1.95 1.40 14.36
CA VAL A 134 0.72 2.09 14.76
C VAL A 134 -0.46 1.33 14.16
N ILE A 135 -1.34 0.78 15.00
CA ILE A 135 -2.54 0.08 14.52
C ILE A 135 -3.54 1.11 13.99
N GLY A 136 -3.91 1.02 12.72
CA GLY A 136 -4.74 2.04 12.07
C GLY A 136 -3.97 3.36 11.95
N GLY A 137 -2.70 3.24 11.56
CA GLY A 137 -1.76 4.35 11.44
C GLY A 137 -2.23 5.39 10.43
N ASP A 138 -2.85 4.96 9.33
CA ASP A 138 -3.45 5.82 8.31
C ASP A 138 -4.51 6.78 8.87
N ALA A 139 -5.23 6.36 9.91
CA ALA A 139 -6.25 7.14 10.59
C ALA A 139 -5.74 7.89 11.84
N THR A 140 -4.43 7.79 12.16
CA THR A 140 -3.87 8.34 13.41
C THR A 140 -2.53 9.07 13.27
N ALA A 141 -1.84 8.91 12.14
CA ALA A 141 -0.56 9.53 11.80
C ALA A 141 -0.62 10.12 10.38
N ALA A 142 -0.46 11.43 10.24
CA ALA A 142 -0.55 12.13 8.94
C ALA A 142 0.52 11.65 7.96
N CYS A 143 1.72 11.31 8.46
CA CYS A 143 2.78 10.75 7.61
C CYS A 143 2.43 9.35 7.07
N ILE A 144 1.75 8.51 7.86
CA ILE A 144 1.27 7.19 7.40
C ILE A 144 0.14 7.38 6.40
N ALA A 145 -0.82 8.27 6.69
CA ALA A 145 -1.90 8.60 5.79
C ALA A 145 -1.39 9.08 4.41
N ALA A 146 -0.37 9.94 4.40
CA ALA A 146 0.27 10.39 3.18
C ALA A 146 0.96 9.25 2.41
N ALA A 147 1.66 8.36 3.11
CA ALA A 147 2.24 7.14 2.52
C ALA A 147 1.14 6.23 1.92
N SER A 148 0.03 6.05 2.63
CA SER A 148 -1.13 5.27 2.16
C SER A 148 -1.68 5.80 0.84
N VAL A 149 -1.86 7.12 0.73
CA VAL A 149 -2.31 7.77 -0.53
C VAL A 149 -1.32 7.48 -1.66
N LEU A 150 -0.01 7.66 -1.42
CA LEU A 150 1.02 7.42 -2.43
C LEU A 150 1.02 5.95 -2.90
N ALA A 151 0.94 4.99 -1.98
CA ALA A 151 0.91 3.58 -2.31
C ALA A 151 -0.37 3.20 -3.07
N LYS A 152 -1.54 3.63 -2.58
CA LYS A 152 -2.85 3.27 -3.10
C LYS A 152 -3.10 3.82 -4.49
N VAL A 153 -2.84 5.11 -4.70
CA VAL A 153 -3.03 5.75 -6.02
C VAL A 153 -2.08 5.15 -7.05
N THR A 154 -0.80 4.98 -6.69
CA THR A 154 0.17 4.34 -7.60
C THR A 154 -0.30 2.95 -8.00
N ARG A 155 -0.70 2.12 -7.03
CA ARG A 155 -1.18 0.77 -7.32
C ARG A 155 -2.44 0.78 -8.18
N ASP A 156 -3.42 1.61 -7.85
CA ASP A 156 -4.70 1.60 -8.55
C ASP A 156 -4.53 2.03 -10.02
N ARG A 157 -3.63 2.99 -10.30
CA ARG A 157 -3.24 3.36 -11.68
C ARG A 157 -2.58 2.19 -12.41
N MET A 158 -1.65 1.48 -11.77
CA MET A 158 -1.05 0.27 -12.36
C MET A 158 -2.10 -0.80 -12.68
N MET A 159 -3.10 -1.00 -11.81
CA MET A 159 -4.16 -1.97 -12.08
C MET A 159 -5.08 -1.55 -13.24
N VAL A 160 -5.27 -0.25 -13.47
CA VAL A 160 -5.99 0.27 -14.64
C VAL A 160 -5.17 0.02 -15.92
N GLU A 161 -3.86 0.23 -15.88
CA GLU A 161 -2.97 -0.10 -17.01
C GLU A 161 -2.97 -1.60 -17.31
N LEU A 162 -2.94 -2.45 -16.28
CA LEU A 162 -3.03 -3.90 -16.46
C LEU A 162 -4.35 -4.35 -17.08
N ASP A 163 -5.45 -3.65 -16.82
CA ASP A 163 -6.75 -3.96 -17.46
C ASP A 163 -6.73 -3.74 -18.97
N GLN A 164 -5.98 -2.72 -19.41
CA GLN A 164 -5.77 -2.45 -20.84
C GLN A 164 -4.86 -3.51 -21.48
N GLN A 165 -3.83 -3.96 -20.76
CA GLN A 165 -2.90 -5.00 -21.24
C GLN A 165 -3.54 -6.39 -21.27
N TYR A 166 -4.41 -6.69 -20.31
CA TYR A 166 -5.09 -7.97 -20.16
C TYR A 166 -6.61 -7.75 -20.16
N PRO A 167 -7.21 -7.46 -21.34
CA PRO A 167 -8.63 -7.19 -21.43
C PRO A 167 -9.46 -8.41 -21.01
N GLY A 168 -10.60 -8.14 -20.35
CA GLY A 168 -11.55 -9.17 -19.93
C GLY A 168 -11.35 -9.72 -18.51
N TYR A 169 -10.30 -9.29 -17.79
CA TYR A 169 -10.12 -9.59 -16.37
C TYR A 169 -10.88 -8.63 -15.45
N GLY A 170 -11.00 -7.34 -15.79
CA GLY A 170 -11.67 -6.34 -14.96
C GLY A 170 -10.78 -5.71 -13.89
N PHE A 171 -9.46 -5.73 -14.08
CA PHE A 171 -8.47 -5.21 -13.13
C PHE A 171 -8.68 -3.74 -12.78
N ALA A 172 -9.22 -2.94 -13.71
CA ALA A 172 -9.52 -1.53 -13.45
C ALA A 172 -10.61 -1.36 -12.39
N ALA A 173 -11.53 -2.31 -12.23
CA ALA A 173 -12.61 -2.24 -11.25
C ALA A 173 -12.20 -2.86 -9.91
N HIS A 174 -11.89 -4.16 -9.90
CA HIS A 174 -11.62 -4.89 -8.66
C HIS A 174 -10.15 -4.86 -8.22
N LYS A 175 -9.25 -4.20 -8.98
CA LYS A 175 -7.83 -3.99 -8.63
C LYS A 175 -7.08 -5.28 -8.27
N GLY A 176 -7.46 -6.41 -8.88
CA GLY A 176 -6.90 -7.75 -8.64
C GLY A 176 -7.38 -8.47 -7.37
N TYR A 177 -8.32 -7.88 -6.60
CA TYR A 177 -8.95 -8.57 -5.47
C TYR A 177 -9.77 -9.78 -5.94
N ASN A 178 -9.93 -10.77 -5.07
CA ASN A 178 -10.60 -12.05 -5.38
C ASN A 178 -12.12 -11.89 -5.36
N THR A 179 -12.66 -11.08 -6.25
CA THR A 179 -14.11 -10.95 -6.42
C THR A 179 -14.65 -12.11 -7.26
N VAL A 180 -15.98 -12.22 -7.33
CA VAL A 180 -16.65 -13.22 -8.17
C VAL A 180 -16.24 -13.00 -9.63
N GLU A 181 -16.28 -11.76 -10.10
CA GLU A 181 -15.95 -11.37 -11.47
C GLU A 181 -14.49 -11.75 -11.82
N HIS A 182 -13.55 -11.48 -10.90
CA HIS A 182 -12.15 -11.85 -11.11
C HIS A 182 -11.96 -13.37 -11.16
N THR A 183 -12.68 -14.11 -10.31
CA THR A 183 -12.61 -15.57 -10.28
C THR A 183 -13.15 -16.19 -11.57
N GLU A 184 -14.27 -15.66 -12.08
CA GLU A 184 -14.85 -16.07 -13.36
C GLU A 184 -13.90 -15.78 -14.53
N ALA A 185 -13.30 -14.59 -14.57
CA ALA A 185 -12.32 -14.24 -15.60
C ALA A 185 -11.09 -15.15 -15.53
N LEU A 186 -10.57 -15.41 -14.34
CA LEU A 186 -9.44 -16.31 -14.11
C LEU A 186 -9.74 -17.74 -14.58
N ASN A 187 -10.94 -18.26 -14.33
CA ASN A 187 -11.35 -19.58 -14.82
C ASN A 187 -11.52 -19.63 -16.34
N ARG A 188 -12.03 -18.55 -16.95
CA ARG A 188 -12.27 -18.48 -18.40
C ARG A 188 -11.00 -18.25 -19.21
N LEU A 189 -10.12 -17.37 -18.73
CA LEU A 189 -8.96 -16.86 -19.47
C LEU A 189 -7.64 -17.50 -19.00
N GLY A 190 -7.66 -18.18 -17.86
CA GLY A 190 -6.45 -18.67 -17.19
C GLY A 190 -5.67 -17.56 -16.48
N PRO A 191 -4.58 -17.88 -15.76
CA PRO A 191 -3.74 -16.89 -15.09
C PRO A 191 -2.73 -16.22 -16.03
N THR A 192 -2.59 -14.90 -15.93
CA THR A 192 -1.55 -14.09 -16.60
C THR A 192 -0.20 -14.14 -15.85
N ALA A 193 0.80 -13.38 -16.34
CA ALA A 193 2.07 -13.16 -15.64
C ALA A 193 1.92 -12.31 -14.36
N GLU A 194 0.88 -11.48 -14.29
CA GLU A 194 0.60 -10.61 -13.14
C GLU A 194 -0.14 -11.32 -12.00
N HIS A 195 -0.61 -12.55 -12.23
CA HIS A 195 -1.22 -13.36 -11.18
C HIS A 195 -0.15 -13.97 -10.27
N ARG A 196 -0.37 -13.86 -8.97
CA ARG A 196 0.49 -14.41 -7.92
C ARG A 196 0.22 -15.91 -7.79
N ARG A 197 1.09 -16.73 -8.38
CA ARG A 197 0.96 -18.19 -8.45
C ARG A 197 0.95 -18.86 -7.09
N SER A 198 1.48 -18.20 -6.06
CA SER A 198 1.42 -18.67 -4.67
C SER A 198 0.04 -18.55 -4.04
N TRP A 199 -0.90 -17.77 -4.62
CA TRP A 199 -2.27 -17.67 -4.13
C TRP A 199 -3.05 -18.93 -4.48
N ARG A 200 -3.84 -19.41 -3.51
CA ARG A 200 -4.61 -20.64 -3.64
C ARG A 200 -5.52 -20.63 -4.88
N ASN A 201 -6.33 -19.59 -5.06
CA ASN A 201 -7.28 -19.48 -6.16
C ASN A 201 -6.61 -19.50 -7.53
N VAL A 202 -5.40 -18.94 -7.63
CA VAL A 202 -4.58 -18.93 -8.86
C VAL A 202 -3.96 -20.31 -9.12
N ARG A 203 -3.43 -20.95 -8.08
CA ARG A 203 -2.82 -22.29 -8.19
C ARG A 203 -3.83 -23.39 -8.54
N GLU A 204 -5.07 -23.24 -8.09
CA GLU A 204 -6.14 -24.21 -8.28
C GLU A 204 -7.00 -23.94 -9.53
N THR A 205 -6.72 -22.84 -10.27
CA THR A 205 -7.39 -22.53 -11.53
C THR A 205 -7.24 -23.68 -12.52
N GLY A 206 -8.37 -24.17 -13.07
CA GLY A 206 -8.41 -25.29 -14.01
C GLY A 206 -8.49 -26.70 -13.40
N ARG A 207 -8.24 -26.87 -12.09
CA ARG A 207 -8.38 -28.18 -11.41
C ARG A 207 -9.83 -28.50 -10.98
N VAL A 208 -10.63 -27.47 -10.71
CA VAL A 208 -12.04 -27.65 -10.30
C VAL A 208 -12.93 -28.04 -11.48
N ALA A 209 -12.58 -27.61 -12.71
CA ALA A 209 -13.31 -27.97 -13.92
C ALA A 209 -13.14 -29.46 -14.30
N THR A 210 -12.00 -30.08 -13.94
CA THR A 210 -11.74 -31.50 -14.20
C THR A 210 -12.46 -32.44 -13.24
N ASP A 211 -12.64 -32.05 -11.97
CA ASP A 211 -13.32 -32.90 -10.99
C ASP A 211 -14.84 -32.97 -11.20
N ALA A 212 -15.45 -31.90 -11.75
CA ALA A 212 -16.86 -31.90 -12.13
C ALA A 212 -17.16 -32.70 -13.42
N ALA A 213 -16.17 -32.89 -14.29
CA ALA A 213 -16.31 -33.62 -15.54
C ALA A 213 -16.22 -35.16 -15.40
N TYR A 214 -15.76 -35.66 -14.24
CA TYR A 214 -15.62 -37.10 -13.94
C TYR A 214 -16.59 -37.61 -12.86
N ALA A 215 -17.49 -36.76 -12.36
CA ALA A 215 -18.48 -37.10 -11.34
C ALA A 215 -19.90 -37.34 -11.91
N GLY A 216 -20.01 -37.53 -13.23
CA GLY A 216 -21.27 -37.79 -13.94
C GLY A 216 -21.34 -39.19 -14.53
#